data_AF-A0A7L2V6G8-F1
#
_entry.id   AF-A0A7L2V6G8-F1
#
_cell.length_a   1.000
_cell.length_b   1.000
_cell.length_c   1.000
_cell.angle_alpha   90.00
_cell.angle_beta   90.00
_cell.angle_gamma   90.00
#
_symmetry.space_group_name_H-M   'P 1'
#
loop_
_entity.id
_entity.type
_entity.pdbx_description
1 polymer ?
#
loop_
_entity_poly.entity_id
_entity_poly.type
_entity_poly.pdbx_seq_one_letter_code
_entity_poly.pdbx_strand_id
1 'polypeptide(L)'
;MREIALVYLDRSGGLQKFVHDCKKYHDSKQSYAVYRFIISINPSDIAELDATLGNYILHKPVQAAQIFQSVCFIAIKTLSLIEQLQTEAQVSILLKPTHLPPFPGYTLSLSAFPFNYTSQRFYMSEGIVIAMGTVTKYTQGARFLCTEDTCPLSQGRFRYIRVHLPGATESATVRSDFVCTLCSSPLQEDMKFRVLGDKQIVEMTDAKALNALKGYANDQSHFRIQTFTVFLR
;
A
#
# COMPACT_ATOMS: atom_id res chain seq x y z
N MET A 1 4.26 -3.07 -20.70
CA MET A 1 3.58 -2.61 -19.45
C MET A 1 4.20 -1.34 -18.86
N ARG A 2 5.52 -1.23 -18.66
CA ARG A 2 6.14 0.01 -18.11
C ARG A 2 5.89 1.25 -18.97
N GLU A 3 6.06 1.14 -20.28
CA GLU A 3 5.76 2.22 -21.24
C GLU A 3 4.30 2.66 -21.16
N ILE A 4 3.38 1.70 -21.12
CA ILE A 4 1.94 1.96 -20.99
C ILE A 4 1.62 2.69 -19.68
N ALA A 5 2.23 2.27 -18.56
CA ALA A 5 2.07 2.94 -17.28
C ALA A 5 2.61 4.38 -17.32
N LEU A 6 3.72 4.62 -18.02
CA LEU A 6 4.25 5.97 -18.25
C LEU A 6 3.30 6.81 -19.11
N VAL A 7 2.81 6.27 -20.23
CA VAL A 7 1.83 6.95 -21.10
C VAL A 7 0.56 7.30 -20.32
N TYR A 8 0.09 6.40 -19.47
CA TYR A 8 -1.05 6.69 -18.60
C TYR A 8 -0.76 7.82 -17.62
N LEU A 9 0.39 7.79 -16.93
CA LEU A 9 0.77 8.86 -15.99
C LEU A 9 0.89 10.22 -16.68
N ASP A 10 1.38 10.25 -17.91
CA ASP A 10 1.48 11.48 -18.70
C ASP A 10 0.08 12.01 -19.08
N ARG A 11 -0.77 11.16 -19.66
CA ARG A 11 -2.14 11.53 -20.09
C ARG A 11 -3.07 11.92 -18.95
N SER A 12 -2.94 11.27 -17.80
CA SER A 12 -3.77 11.53 -16.61
C SER A 12 -3.31 12.73 -15.79
N GLY A 13 -2.19 13.37 -16.15
CA GLY A 13 -1.54 14.39 -15.31
C GLY A 13 -0.89 13.83 -14.05
N GLY A 14 -0.92 12.50 -13.86
CA GLY A 14 -0.30 11.81 -12.73
C GLY A 14 1.22 12.04 -12.64
N LEU A 15 1.90 12.15 -13.79
CA LEU A 15 3.33 12.44 -13.84
C LEU A 15 3.65 13.84 -13.30
N GLN A 16 2.86 14.86 -13.65
CA GLN A 16 3.05 16.23 -13.15
C GLN A 16 2.86 16.30 -11.63
N LYS A 17 1.81 15.64 -11.13
CA LYS A 17 1.58 15.52 -9.68
C LYS A 17 2.72 14.79 -9.00
N PHE A 18 3.23 13.71 -9.59
CA PHE A 18 4.38 12.97 -9.08
C PHE A 18 5.64 13.85 -9.00
N VAL A 19 5.96 14.59 -10.07
CA VAL A 19 7.08 15.55 -10.06
C VAL A 19 6.91 16.60 -8.96
N HIS A 20 5.69 17.10 -8.75
CA HIS A 20 5.40 18.01 -7.66
C HIS A 20 5.61 17.35 -6.29
N ASP A 21 5.14 16.12 -6.09
CA ASP A 21 5.34 15.37 -4.85
C ASP A 21 6.82 15.07 -4.56
N CYS A 22 7.65 14.89 -5.59
CA CYS A 22 9.10 14.74 -5.40
C CYS A 22 9.76 15.98 -4.78
N LYS A 23 9.21 17.19 -4.99
CA LYS A 23 9.77 18.43 -4.41
C LYS A 23 9.80 18.41 -2.89
N LYS A 24 8.84 17.72 -2.25
CA LYS A 24 8.82 17.53 -0.78
C LYS A 24 10.11 16.90 -0.24
N TYR A 25 10.79 16.12 -1.07
CA TYR A 25 12.02 15.42 -0.72
C TYR A 25 13.27 16.13 -1.23
N HIS A 26 13.14 17.03 -2.20
CA HIS A 26 14.25 17.77 -2.79
C HIS A 26 14.88 18.73 -1.77
N ASP A 27 14.06 19.40 -0.97
CA ASP A 27 14.53 20.38 0.03
C ASP A 27 15.15 19.73 1.28
N SER A 28 15.00 18.41 1.42
CA SER A 28 15.57 17.64 2.52
C SER A 28 17.02 17.25 2.22
N LYS A 29 17.96 17.79 3.02
CA LYS A 29 19.37 17.32 3.00
C LYS A 29 19.54 15.89 3.54
N GLN A 30 18.50 15.29 4.12
CA GLN A 30 18.54 13.93 4.66
C GLN A 30 18.08 12.91 3.62
N SER A 31 18.83 11.81 3.51
CA SER A 31 18.42 10.65 2.73
C SER A 31 17.34 9.88 3.48
N TYR A 32 16.28 9.47 2.79
CA TYR A 32 15.22 8.65 3.37
C TYR A 32 15.43 7.18 3.02
N ALA A 33 15.00 6.31 3.94
CA ALA A 33 14.96 4.88 3.67
C ALA A 33 13.92 4.52 2.61
N VAL A 34 12.78 5.22 2.65
CA VAL A 34 11.65 5.00 1.76
C VAL A 34 11.05 6.35 1.38
N TYR A 35 10.96 6.61 0.08
CA TYR A 35 10.23 7.70 -0.54
C TYR A 35 8.86 7.18 -0.97
N ARG A 36 7.79 7.70 -0.37
CA ARG A 36 6.44 7.17 -0.57
C ARG A 36 5.62 8.11 -1.44
N PHE A 37 5.00 7.57 -2.48
CA PHE A 37 4.15 8.31 -3.41
C PHE A 37 2.78 7.65 -3.53
N ILE A 38 1.74 8.48 -3.62
CA ILE A 38 0.36 8.03 -3.81
C ILE A 38 -0.05 8.39 -5.24
N ILE A 39 -0.23 7.36 -6.06
CA ILE A 39 -0.67 7.54 -7.45
C ILE A 39 -2.17 7.28 -7.50
N SER A 40 -2.92 8.32 -7.85
CA SER A 40 -4.35 8.21 -8.12
C SER A 40 -4.55 7.58 -9.48
N ILE A 41 -5.35 6.52 -9.55
CA ILE A 41 -5.56 5.74 -10.77
C ILE A 41 -7.04 5.61 -11.06
N ASN A 42 -7.44 5.86 -12.29
CA ASN A 42 -8.72 5.45 -12.83
C ASN A 42 -8.57 4.08 -13.51
N PRO A 43 -9.16 2.99 -12.96
CA PRO A 43 -9.04 1.68 -13.57
C PRO A 43 -9.65 1.59 -14.98
N SER A 44 -10.69 2.38 -15.27
CA SER A 44 -11.38 2.38 -16.57
C SER A 44 -10.48 2.96 -17.66
N ASP A 45 -9.89 4.13 -17.42
CA ASP A 45 -8.96 4.78 -18.36
C ASP A 45 -7.75 3.89 -18.68
N ILE A 46 -7.22 3.18 -17.66
CA ILE A 46 -6.12 2.24 -17.88
C ILE A 46 -6.58 1.02 -18.66
N ALA A 47 -7.76 0.47 -18.38
CA ALA A 47 -8.27 -0.69 -19.10
C ALA A 47 -8.53 -0.37 -20.58
N GLU A 48 -8.94 0.86 -20.91
CA GLU A 48 -9.06 1.36 -22.28
C GLU A 48 -7.70 1.49 -22.98
N LEU A 49 -6.66 1.92 -22.26
CA LEU A 49 -5.30 2.00 -22.80
C LEU A 49 -4.66 0.61 -22.96
N ASP A 50 -4.82 -0.25 -21.96
CA ASP A 50 -4.34 -1.63 -21.92
C ASP A 50 -5.12 -2.46 -20.89
N ALA A 51 -5.95 -3.37 -21.40
CA ALA A 51 -6.78 -4.24 -20.56
C ALA A 51 -5.95 -5.11 -19.60
N THR A 52 -4.73 -5.50 -19.99
CA THR A 52 -3.85 -6.34 -19.16
C THR A 52 -3.40 -5.61 -17.91
N LEU A 53 -2.92 -4.37 -18.05
CA LEU A 53 -2.51 -3.51 -16.95
C LEU A 53 -3.71 -3.14 -16.07
N GLY A 54 -4.86 -2.83 -16.66
CA GLY A 54 -6.10 -2.56 -15.91
C GLY A 54 -6.50 -3.75 -15.04
N ASN A 55 -6.48 -4.96 -15.61
CA ASN A 55 -6.73 -6.19 -14.86
C ASN A 55 -5.71 -6.42 -13.74
N TYR A 56 -4.44 -6.13 -13.99
CA TYR A 56 -3.36 -6.22 -12.99
C TYR A 56 -3.60 -5.28 -11.80
N ILE A 57 -4.02 -4.04 -12.06
CA ILE A 57 -4.29 -3.06 -11.01
C ILE A 57 -5.44 -3.51 -10.13
N LEU A 58 -6.53 -4.00 -10.73
CA LEU A 58 -7.73 -4.40 -10.00
C LEU A 58 -7.53 -5.70 -9.21
N HIS A 59 -6.82 -6.69 -9.75
CA HIS A 59 -6.72 -8.03 -9.17
C HIS A 59 -5.39 -8.36 -8.52
N LYS A 60 -4.31 -7.65 -8.87
CA LYS A 60 -2.94 -7.86 -8.38
C LYS A 60 -2.26 -6.53 -8.03
N PRO A 61 -2.83 -5.73 -7.11
CA PRO A 61 -2.39 -4.37 -6.83
C PRO A 61 -0.93 -4.26 -6.39
N VAL A 62 -0.41 -5.25 -5.66
CA VAL A 62 1.00 -5.28 -5.24
C VAL A 62 1.94 -5.40 -6.44
N GLN A 63 1.61 -6.26 -7.40
CA GLN A 63 2.41 -6.43 -8.62
C GLN A 63 2.27 -5.21 -9.53
N ALA A 64 1.08 -4.63 -9.63
CA ALA A 64 0.88 -3.38 -10.36
C ALA A 64 1.72 -2.24 -9.75
N ALA A 65 1.74 -2.09 -8.43
CA ALA A 65 2.55 -1.09 -7.76
C ALA A 65 4.05 -1.21 -8.07
N GLN A 66 4.58 -2.42 -8.25
CA GLN A 66 5.98 -2.63 -8.68
C GLN A 66 6.26 -2.12 -10.10
N ILE A 67 5.28 -2.22 -11.02
CA ILE A 67 5.42 -1.66 -12.37
C ILE A 67 5.54 -0.13 -12.28
N PHE A 68 4.66 0.50 -11.52
CA PHE A 68 4.70 1.96 -11.29
C PHE A 68 5.95 2.39 -10.51
N GLN A 69 6.41 1.60 -9.54
CA GLN A 69 7.66 1.83 -8.81
C GLN A 69 8.84 1.97 -9.77
N SER A 70 8.96 1.05 -10.72
CA SER A 70 10.03 1.07 -11.71
C SER A 70 9.95 2.29 -12.62
N VAL A 71 8.74 2.65 -13.08
CA VAL A 71 8.52 3.85 -13.91
C VAL A 71 8.87 5.13 -13.13
N CYS A 72 8.43 5.24 -11.88
CA CYS A 72 8.73 6.39 -11.02
C CYS A 72 10.22 6.49 -10.68
N PHE A 73 10.90 5.36 -10.42
CA PHE A 73 12.34 5.33 -10.19
C PHE A 73 13.12 5.85 -11.40
N ILE A 74 12.78 5.37 -12.60
CA ILE A 74 13.39 5.83 -13.86
C ILE A 74 13.11 7.33 -14.04
N ALA A 75 11.86 7.78 -13.87
CA ALA A 75 11.51 9.20 -14.00
C ALA A 75 12.30 10.09 -13.02
N ILE A 76 12.45 9.68 -11.76
CA ILE A 76 13.26 10.42 -10.78
C ILE A 76 14.72 10.52 -11.22
N LYS A 77 15.30 9.42 -11.72
CA LYS A 77 16.69 9.38 -12.18
C LYS A 77 16.92 10.18 -13.44
N THR A 78 16.03 10.10 -14.41
CA THR A 78 16.12 10.82 -15.68
C THR A 78 15.94 12.32 -15.50
N LEU A 79 15.02 12.73 -14.63
CA LEU A 79 14.70 14.15 -14.38
C LEU A 79 15.47 14.73 -13.18
N SER A 80 16.36 13.96 -12.57
CA SER A 80 17.12 14.35 -11.37
C SER A 80 16.27 14.95 -10.24
N LEU A 81 15.09 14.38 -9.99
CA LEU A 81 14.12 14.96 -9.05
C LEU A 81 14.55 14.83 -7.58
N ILE A 82 15.25 13.73 -7.24
CA ILE A 82 15.70 13.41 -5.89
C ILE A 82 17.14 12.89 -5.98
N GLU A 83 18.10 13.72 -5.62
CA GLU A 83 19.53 13.41 -5.74
C GLU A 83 19.96 12.27 -4.80
N GLN A 84 19.38 12.20 -3.61
CA GLN A 84 19.75 11.25 -2.57
C GLN A 84 19.17 9.84 -2.80
N LEU A 85 18.27 9.67 -3.77
CA LEU A 85 17.71 8.37 -4.14
C LEU A 85 18.80 7.53 -4.79
N GLN A 86 19.05 6.31 -4.31
CA GLN A 86 20.09 5.42 -4.83
C GLN A 86 19.50 4.22 -5.56
N THR A 87 18.52 3.56 -4.96
CA THR A 87 17.98 2.28 -5.44
C THR A 87 16.46 2.35 -5.66
N GLU A 88 15.95 1.48 -6.54
CA GLU A 88 14.50 1.34 -6.78
C GLU A 88 13.74 0.90 -5.51
N ALA A 89 14.40 0.11 -4.65
CA ALA A 89 13.82 -0.38 -3.40
C ALA A 89 13.44 0.74 -2.41
N GLN A 90 14.03 1.94 -2.57
CA GLN A 90 13.66 3.12 -1.78
C GLN A 90 12.34 3.74 -2.24
N VAL A 91 11.82 3.43 -3.43
CA VAL A 91 10.57 4.02 -3.92
C VAL A 91 9.40 3.12 -3.51
N SER A 92 8.44 3.66 -2.76
CA SER A 92 7.20 2.98 -2.40
C SER A 92 6.02 3.65 -3.09
N ILE A 93 5.31 2.88 -3.91
CA ILE A 93 4.11 3.35 -4.60
C ILE A 93 2.86 2.77 -3.95
N LEU A 94 1.94 3.64 -3.55
CA LEU A 94 0.57 3.26 -3.20
C LEU A 94 -0.35 3.64 -4.36
N LEU A 95 -0.99 2.64 -4.97
CA LEU A 95 -2.02 2.85 -5.96
C LEU A 95 -3.35 3.12 -5.26
N LYS A 96 -3.93 4.31 -5.52
CA LYS A 96 -5.23 4.72 -5.01
C LYS A 96 -6.22 4.74 -6.17
N PRO A 97 -7.05 3.69 -6.37
CA PRO A 97 -8.08 3.72 -7.38
C PRO A 97 -9.10 4.84 -7.06
N THR A 98 -9.53 5.58 -8.09
CA THR A 98 -10.54 6.65 -7.95
C THR A 98 -11.93 6.08 -7.75
N HIS A 99 -12.22 4.96 -8.40
CA HIS A 99 -13.41 4.15 -8.21
C HIS A 99 -13.07 2.67 -8.43
N LEU A 100 -13.93 1.79 -7.96
CA LEU A 100 -13.94 0.38 -8.35
C LEU A 100 -15.13 0.12 -9.26
N PRO A 101 -15.01 -0.79 -10.24
CA PRO A 101 -16.16 -1.17 -11.06
C PRO A 101 -17.32 -1.67 -10.18
N PRO A 102 -18.58 -1.29 -10.47
CA PRO A 102 -19.75 -1.62 -9.66
C PRO A 102 -20.21 -3.08 -9.89
N PHE A 103 -19.27 -4.02 -9.86
CA PHE A 103 -19.55 -5.45 -9.96
C PHE A 103 -19.59 -6.09 -8.58
N PRO A 104 -20.48 -7.08 -8.35
CA PRO A 104 -20.59 -7.78 -7.06
C PRO A 104 -19.27 -8.36 -6.54
N GLY A 105 -18.32 -8.66 -7.43
CA GLY A 105 -16.99 -9.16 -7.04
C GLY A 105 -16.12 -8.15 -6.29
N TYR A 106 -16.38 -6.85 -6.40
CA TYR A 106 -15.64 -5.80 -5.70
C TYR A 106 -16.36 -5.30 -4.44
N THR A 107 -17.65 -5.57 -4.29
CA THR A 107 -18.42 -5.14 -3.12
C THR A 107 -18.39 -6.20 -2.02
N LEU A 108 -17.85 -5.84 -0.86
CA LEU A 108 -17.90 -6.65 0.35
C LEU A 108 -19.14 -6.29 1.14
N SER A 109 -20.10 -7.22 1.19
CA SER A 109 -21.25 -7.13 2.08
C SER A 109 -20.86 -7.55 3.49
N LEU A 110 -21.00 -6.64 4.46
CA LEU A 110 -20.70 -6.89 5.87
C LEU A 110 -21.71 -7.85 6.54
N SER A 111 -22.77 -8.25 5.85
CA SER A 111 -23.75 -9.24 6.31
C SER A 111 -23.58 -10.63 5.66
N ALA A 112 -22.73 -10.78 4.65
CA ALA A 112 -22.60 -12.03 3.89
C ALA A 112 -21.74 -13.07 4.62
N PHE A 113 -22.29 -14.24 4.94
CA PHE A 113 -21.52 -15.33 5.55
C PHE A 113 -21.65 -16.64 4.76
N PRO A 114 -20.55 -17.39 4.53
CA PRO A 114 -19.17 -17.10 4.93
C PRO A 114 -18.52 -15.98 4.11
N PHE A 115 -17.63 -15.22 4.74
CA PHE A 115 -16.84 -14.17 4.09
C PHE A 115 -15.77 -14.80 3.19
N ASN A 116 -15.98 -14.80 1.87
CA ASN A 116 -15.03 -15.38 0.92
C ASN A 116 -14.06 -14.31 0.38
N TYR A 117 -13.01 -13.99 1.14
CA TYR A 117 -11.90 -13.13 0.70
C TYR A 117 -10.64 -13.97 0.42
N THR A 118 -10.61 -14.69 -0.70
CA THR A 118 -9.43 -15.50 -1.04
C THR A 118 -8.33 -14.70 -1.75
N SER A 119 -8.66 -13.56 -2.37
CA SER A 119 -7.70 -12.78 -3.17
C SER A 119 -7.29 -11.45 -2.52
N GLN A 120 -5.99 -11.14 -2.58
CA GLN A 120 -5.39 -9.85 -2.20
C GLN A 120 -5.61 -8.80 -3.30
N ARG A 121 -6.84 -8.29 -3.40
CA ARG A 121 -7.26 -7.29 -4.40
C ARG A 121 -7.99 -6.11 -3.76
N PHE A 122 -8.40 -5.13 -4.56
CA PHE A 122 -9.22 -4.04 -4.06
C PHE A 122 -10.67 -4.48 -3.83
N TYR A 123 -11.25 -3.95 -2.77
CA TYR A 123 -12.65 -4.15 -2.42
C TYR A 123 -13.26 -2.83 -1.92
N MET A 124 -14.56 -2.68 -2.12
CA MET A 124 -15.39 -1.62 -1.58
C MET A 124 -16.31 -2.22 -0.50
N SER A 125 -16.35 -1.61 0.68
CA SER A 125 -17.30 -1.97 1.73
C SER A 125 -17.99 -0.71 2.23
N GLU A 126 -19.29 -0.80 2.45
CA GLU A 126 -20.09 0.26 3.05
C GLU A 126 -20.70 -0.26 4.35
N GLY A 127 -20.73 0.58 5.38
CA GLY A 127 -21.23 0.22 6.69
C GLY A 127 -21.19 1.39 7.66
N ILE A 128 -21.64 1.13 8.87
CA ILE A 128 -21.69 2.11 9.95
C ILE A 128 -20.50 1.90 10.86
N VAL A 129 -19.76 2.97 11.11
CA VAL A 129 -18.70 2.98 12.10
C VAL A 129 -19.33 2.96 13.49
N ILE A 130 -19.03 1.93 14.27
CA ILE A 130 -19.56 1.76 15.64
C ILE A 130 -18.53 2.11 16.71
N ALA A 131 -17.24 1.96 16.39
CA ALA A 131 -16.15 2.34 17.27
C ALA A 131 -14.92 2.77 16.46
N MET A 132 -14.16 3.71 17.01
CA MET A 132 -12.90 4.17 16.46
C MET A 132 -11.85 4.15 17.57
N GLY A 133 -10.74 3.47 17.33
CA GLY A 133 -9.58 3.51 18.20
C GLY A 133 -8.82 4.84 18.08
N THR A 134 -7.88 5.06 19.00
CA THR A 134 -6.94 6.17 18.91
C THR A 134 -5.98 5.99 17.73
N VAL A 135 -5.44 7.10 17.22
CA VAL A 135 -4.40 7.06 16.20
C VAL A 135 -3.10 6.59 16.86
N THR A 136 -2.51 5.54 16.31
CA THR A 136 -1.25 4.94 16.75
C THR A 136 -0.23 4.95 15.63
N LYS A 137 1.06 4.97 15.96
CA LYS A 137 2.12 4.87 14.95
C LYS A 137 2.36 3.41 14.57
N TYR A 138 2.69 3.18 13.30
CA TYR A 138 3.13 1.87 12.80
C TYR A 138 4.33 2.04 11.86
N THR A 139 5.14 1.00 11.73
CA THR A 139 6.28 0.98 10.83
C THR A 139 5.83 0.83 9.38
N GLN A 140 6.03 1.88 8.58
CA GLN A 140 5.76 1.89 7.15
C GLN A 140 6.93 1.33 6.34
N GLY A 141 8.14 1.53 6.82
CA GLY A 141 9.32 0.98 6.19
C GLY A 141 10.53 1.05 7.11
N ALA A 142 11.45 0.12 6.90
CA ALA A 142 12.65 -0.02 7.68
C ALA A 142 13.83 -0.39 6.78
N ARG A 143 15.00 0.15 7.11
CA ARG A 143 16.28 -0.22 6.50
C ARG A 143 16.98 -1.23 7.39
N PHE A 144 17.61 -2.21 6.77
CA PHE A 144 18.44 -3.19 7.43
C PHE A 144 19.86 -3.16 6.85
N LEU A 145 20.83 -3.47 7.70
CA LEU A 145 22.25 -3.53 7.38
C LEU A 145 22.78 -4.92 7.70
N CYS A 146 23.70 -5.40 6.86
CA CYS A 146 24.42 -6.63 7.17
C CYS A 146 25.38 -6.39 8.32
N THR A 147 25.35 -7.28 9.32
CA THR A 147 26.23 -7.22 10.50
C THR A 147 27.68 -7.57 10.19
N GLU A 148 27.92 -8.29 9.09
CA GLU A 148 29.26 -8.67 8.65
C GLU A 148 29.93 -7.52 7.87
N ASP A 149 30.92 -6.86 8.46
CA ASP A 149 31.61 -5.69 7.90
C ASP A 149 32.34 -6.01 6.59
N THR A 150 32.86 -7.24 6.45
CA THR A 150 33.57 -7.69 5.25
C THR A 150 32.64 -7.99 4.08
N CYS A 151 31.32 -8.08 4.32
CA CYS A 151 30.36 -8.33 3.28
C CYS A 151 30.26 -7.13 2.33
N PRO A 152 30.35 -7.30 1.00
CA PRO A 152 30.13 -6.21 0.06
C PRO A 152 28.76 -5.50 0.20
N LEU A 153 27.79 -6.17 0.84
CA LEU A 153 26.45 -5.63 1.11
C LEU A 153 26.35 -4.89 2.44
N SER A 154 27.35 -4.92 3.31
CA SER A 154 27.39 -4.09 4.52
C SER A 154 27.51 -2.60 4.15
N GLN A 155 28.30 -2.30 3.11
CA GLN A 155 28.53 -0.95 2.61
C GLN A 155 27.49 -0.49 1.57
N GLY A 156 26.63 -1.41 1.10
CA GLY A 156 25.57 -1.13 0.13
C GLY A 156 24.42 -0.33 0.74
N ARG A 157 24.50 1.00 0.68
CA ARG A 157 23.75 1.96 1.52
C ARG A 157 22.21 1.88 1.53
N PHE A 158 21.53 1.17 0.62
CA PHE A 158 20.06 1.04 0.59
C PHE A 158 19.59 -0.23 -0.13
N ARG A 159 20.19 -1.39 0.18
CA ARG A 159 19.82 -2.67 -0.45
C ARG A 159 18.70 -3.41 0.27
N TYR A 160 18.79 -3.51 1.59
CA TYR A 160 17.76 -4.18 2.40
C TYR A 160 16.79 -3.16 2.96
N ILE A 161 15.79 -2.82 2.14
CA ILE A 161 14.67 -1.98 2.56
C ILE A 161 13.42 -2.85 2.54
N ARG A 162 12.66 -2.79 3.62
CA ARG A 162 11.37 -3.43 3.71
C ARG A 162 10.32 -2.37 3.89
N VAL A 163 9.27 -2.48 3.09
CA VAL A 163 8.09 -1.62 3.15
C VAL A 163 6.93 -2.48 3.63
N HIS A 164 6.08 -1.90 4.48
CA HIS A 164 4.87 -2.54 4.96
C HIS A 164 3.96 -2.88 3.78
N LEU A 165 3.57 -4.17 3.68
CA LEU A 165 2.66 -4.66 2.66
C LEU A 165 1.20 -4.57 3.15
N PRO A 166 0.26 -4.06 2.35
CA PRO A 166 -1.16 -4.11 2.68
C PRO A 166 -1.61 -5.53 3.06
N GLY A 167 -2.33 -5.66 4.16
CA GLY A 167 -2.75 -6.95 4.71
C GLY A 167 -1.70 -7.68 5.58
N ALA A 168 -0.42 -7.28 5.55
CA ALA A 168 0.59 -7.86 6.42
C ALA A 168 0.55 -7.26 7.83
N THR A 169 1.01 -8.05 8.81
CA THR A 169 1.28 -7.57 10.17
C THR A 169 2.50 -6.66 10.17
N GLU A 170 2.58 -5.76 11.16
CA GLU A 170 3.78 -4.93 11.33
C GLU A 170 5.02 -5.79 11.62
N SER A 171 4.85 -6.87 12.39
CA SER A 171 5.91 -7.84 12.66
C SER A 171 6.51 -8.41 11.39
N ALA A 172 5.77 -8.59 10.30
CA ALA A 172 6.33 -9.07 9.03
C ALA A 172 7.33 -8.07 8.39
N THR A 173 7.24 -6.79 8.75
CA THR A 173 8.12 -5.72 8.26
C THR A 173 9.39 -5.58 9.12
N VAL A 174 9.30 -5.86 10.42
CA VAL A 174 10.35 -5.60 11.43
C VAL A 174 10.78 -6.88 12.18
N ARG A 175 11.02 -7.97 11.44
CA ARG A 175 11.49 -9.23 12.06
C ARG A 175 12.99 -9.17 12.35
N SER A 176 13.41 -9.95 13.33
CA SER A 176 14.82 -10.10 13.73
C SER A 176 15.55 -11.25 13.01
N ASP A 177 14.84 -12.07 12.24
CA ASP A 177 15.39 -13.27 11.59
C ASP A 177 15.77 -13.06 10.12
N PHE A 178 15.90 -11.81 9.69
CA PHE A 178 16.35 -11.51 8.33
C PHE A 178 17.84 -11.80 8.18
N VAL A 179 18.20 -12.39 7.05
CA VAL A 179 19.58 -12.76 6.73
C VAL A 179 20.03 -12.12 5.42
N CYS A 180 21.32 -11.82 5.34
CA CYS A 180 21.96 -11.31 4.13
C CYS A 180 21.93 -12.38 3.04
N THR A 181 21.55 -12.00 1.82
CA THR A 181 21.48 -12.94 0.69
C THR A 181 22.84 -13.40 0.17
N LEU A 182 23.94 -12.74 0.55
CA LEU A 182 25.29 -13.12 0.14
C LEU A 182 26.04 -13.94 1.20
N CYS A 183 26.08 -13.47 2.45
CA CYS A 183 26.88 -14.10 3.52
C CYS A 183 26.02 -14.81 4.58
N SER A 184 24.69 -14.76 4.46
CA SER A 184 23.75 -15.36 5.42
C SER A 184 23.85 -14.83 6.86
N SER A 185 24.69 -13.81 7.11
CA SER A 185 24.76 -13.11 8.39
C SER A 185 23.43 -12.41 8.71
N PRO A 186 23.08 -12.25 10.00
CA PRO A 186 21.85 -11.58 10.40
C PRO A 186 21.88 -10.12 9.95
N LEU A 187 20.70 -9.62 9.54
CA LEU A 187 20.49 -8.23 9.22
C LEU A 187 19.99 -7.49 10.44
N GLN A 188 20.64 -6.37 10.76
CA GLN A 188 20.25 -5.49 11.86
C GLN A 188 19.51 -4.28 11.32
N GLU A 189 18.39 -3.92 11.96
CA GLU A 189 17.66 -2.72 11.59
C GLU A 189 18.43 -1.45 11.92
N ASP A 190 18.47 -0.51 10.99
CA ASP A 190 18.91 0.86 11.26
C ASP A 190 17.73 1.72 11.66
N MET A 191 17.55 1.87 12.98
CA MET A 191 16.45 2.62 13.59
C MET A 191 16.40 4.10 13.17
N LYS A 192 17.52 4.70 12.74
CA LYS A 192 17.55 6.10 12.29
C LYS A 192 16.74 6.32 11.00
N PHE A 193 16.59 5.25 10.23
CA PHE A 193 15.96 5.22 8.92
C PHE A 193 14.57 4.59 8.96
N ARG A 194 14.02 4.32 10.16
CA ARG A 194 12.65 3.82 10.31
C ARG A 194 11.65 4.90 9.91
N VAL A 195 10.76 4.57 8.99
CA VAL A 195 9.66 5.43 8.57
C VAL A 195 8.38 4.98 9.28
N LEU A 196 7.78 5.90 10.03
CA LEU A 196 6.53 5.66 10.75
C LEU A 196 5.35 6.32 10.02
N GLY A 197 4.21 5.63 10.01
CA GLY A 197 2.93 6.15 9.56
C GLY A 197 1.90 6.15 10.69
N ASP A 198 0.76 6.77 10.42
CA ASP A 198 -0.40 6.72 11.31
C ASP A 198 -1.31 5.54 10.96
N LYS A 199 -1.79 4.85 11.98
CA LYS A 199 -2.73 3.74 11.89
C LYS A 199 -3.89 4.00 12.83
N GLN A 200 -5.09 3.73 12.35
CA GLN A 200 -6.29 3.75 13.18
C GLN A 200 -7.09 2.47 12.97
N ILE A 201 -7.66 1.95 14.06
CA ILE A 201 -8.52 0.78 14.02
C ILE A 201 -9.96 1.26 14.09
N VAL A 202 -10.79 0.81 13.17
CA VAL A 202 -12.20 1.19 13.09
C VAL A 202 -13.03 -0.08 13.08
N GLU A 203 -14.07 -0.12 13.90
CA GLU A 203 -15.06 -1.19 13.86
C GLU A 203 -16.28 -0.73 13.06
N MET A 204 -16.69 -1.55 12.11
CA MET A 204 -17.80 -1.30 11.21
C MET A 204 -18.83 -2.41 11.28
N THR A 205 -20.10 -2.07 11.13
CA THR A 205 -21.21 -3.03 11.01
C THR A 205 -22.03 -2.76 9.74
N ASP A 206 -22.77 -3.75 9.26
CA ASP A 206 -23.68 -3.58 8.12
C ASP A 206 -24.79 -2.58 8.47
N ALA A 207 -25.17 -1.70 7.52
CA ALA A 207 -26.26 -0.75 7.73
C ALA A 207 -27.58 -1.41 8.10
N LYS A 208 -27.82 -2.64 7.63
CA LYS A 208 -29.01 -3.44 7.97
C LYS A 208 -29.09 -3.77 9.46
N ALA A 209 -27.97 -3.78 10.20
CA ALA A 209 -27.97 -4.00 11.63
C ALA A 209 -28.75 -2.90 12.39
N LEU A 210 -28.85 -1.69 11.85
CA LEU A 210 -29.70 -0.65 12.46
C LEU A 210 -31.17 -1.01 12.47
N ASN A 211 -31.67 -1.73 11.46
CA ASN A 211 -33.09 -2.10 11.40
C ASN A 211 -33.44 -3.04 12.56
N ALA A 212 -32.53 -3.93 12.95
CA ALA A 212 -32.68 -4.77 14.13
C ALA A 212 -32.65 -3.94 15.43
N LEU A 213 -31.75 -2.95 15.53
CA LEU A 213 -31.62 -2.09 16.71
C LEU A 213 -32.81 -1.13 16.89
N LYS A 214 -33.54 -0.79 15.82
CA LYS A 214 -34.71 0.10 15.86
C LYS A 214 -36.00 -0.57 16.36
N GLY A 215 -35.99 -1.87 16.67
CA GLY A 215 -37.16 -2.58 17.19
C GLY A 215 -38.29 -2.82 16.19
N TYR A 216 -38.10 -2.50 14.90
CA TYR A 216 -39.06 -2.73 13.81
C TYR A 216 -39.05 -4.18 13.30
N ALA A 217 -38.93 -5.17 14.20
CA ALA A 217 -38.99 -6.58 13.82
C ALA A 217 -40.45 -7.03 13.74
N ASN A 218 -41.11 -6.72 12.62
CA ASN A 218 -42.44 -7.26 12.31
C ASN A 218 -42.39 -8.71 11.79
N ASP A 219 -41.19 -9.28 11.63
CA ASP A 219 -40.99 -10.65 11.14
C ASP A 219 -40.03 -11.44 12.04
N GLN A 220 -40.41 -12.68 12.35
CA GLN A 220 -39.67 -13.66 13.15
C GLN A 220 -38.41 -14.21 12.44
N SER A 221 -37.74 -13.41 11.60
CA SER A 221 -36.52 -13.85 10.93
C SER A 221 -35.31 -13.71 11.87
N HIS A 222 -34.62 -14.81 12.13
CA HIS A 222 -33.31 -14.78 12.80
C HIS A 222 -32.35 -13.86 12.03
N PHE A 223 -31.83 -12.83 12.69
CA PHE A 223 -30.85 -11.93 12.12
C PHE A 223 -29.48 -12.15 12.77
N ARG A 224 -28.43 -12.12 11.95
CA ARG A 224 -27.04 -12.18 12.41
C ARG A 224 -26.41 -10.80 12.29
N ILE A 225 -25.82 -10.32 13.38
CA ILE A 225 -25.01 -9.11 13.38
C ILE A 225 -23.54 -9.52 13.36
N GLN A 226 -22.76 -8.90 12.49
CA GLN A 226 -21.32 -9.10 12.39
C GLN A 226 -20.64 -7.73 12.35
N THR A 227 -19.48 -7.66 12.99
CA THR A 227 -18.65 -6.46 13.01
C THR A 227 -17.30 -6.74 12.35
N PHE A 228 -16.77 -5.74 11.68
CA PHE A 228 -15.54 -5.79 10.90
C PHE A 228 -14.54 -4.82 11.50
N THR A 229 -13.36 -5.33 11.81
CA THR A 229 -12.22 -4.50 12.18
C THR A 229 -11.49 -4.08 10.92
N VAL A 230 -11.51 -2.78 10.61
CA VAL A 230 -10.82 -2.15 9.49
C VAL A 230 -9.58 -1.42 10.00
N PHE A 231 -8.44 -1.67 9.35
CA PHE A 231 -7.19 -0.99 9.65
C PHE A 231 -6.96 0.14 8.65
N LEU A 232 -7.14 1.38 9.08
CA LEU A 232 -6.86 2.58 8.30
C LEU A 232 -5.36 2.93 8.41
N ARG A 233 -4.72 3.23 7.28
CA ARG A 233 -3.27 3.45 7.13
C ARG A 233 -2.98 4.43 6.01
#